data_AF-A0A829S860-F1
#
_entry.id   AF-A0A829S860-F1
#
_cell.length_a   1.000
_cell.length_b   1.000
_cell.length_c   1.000
_cell.angle_alpha   90.00
_cell.angle_beta   90.00
_cell.angle_gamma   90.00
#
_symmetry.space_group_name_H-M   'P 1'
#
loop_
_entity.id
_entity.type
_entity.pdbx_description
1 polymer ?
#
loop_
_entity_poly.entity_id
_entity_poly.type
_entity_poly.pdbx_seq_one_letter_code
_entity_poly.pdbx_strand_id
1 'polypeptide(L)'
;MDAQTRRISNQAIHQGIVRLQGSVLSQTNSLYLSVPAKQYEVVIRFYPISPDRAETFHVIHQFNANHRYTFKMYRDKSNRSGSLLNVSVPDPLCVDLEQDGHVIRRFCRPFDVTTGLGEFLEQKKLTPR
;
A
#
# COMPACT_ATOMS: atom_id res chain seq x y z
N MET A 1 -8.05 0.04 -11.61
CA MET A 1 -7.98 1.44 -12.09
C MET A 1 -6.97 1.44 -13.22
N ASP A 2 -7.34 2.01 -14.35
CA ASP A 2 -6.45 2.10 -15.51
C ASP A 2 -5.26 3.02 -15.19
N ALA A 3 -4.06 2.65 -15.61
CA ALA A 3 -2.84 3.35 -15.21
C ALA A 3 -2.69 4.72 -15.89
N GLN A 4 -3.19 4.84 -17.13
CA GLN A 4 -3.10 6.04 -17.95
C GLN A 4 -4.24 7.00 -17.65
N THR A 5 -5.47 6.51 -17.73
CA THR A 5 -6.70 7.32 -17.60
C THR A 5 -7.12 7.50 -16.15
N ARG A 6 -6.57 6.71 -15.22
CA ARG A 6 -6.92 6.76 -13.78
C ARG A 6 -8.41 6.50 -13.54
N ARG A 7 -9.10 5.84 -14.47
CA ARG A 7 -10.52 5.50 -14.34
C ARG A 7 -10.69 4.10 -13.77
N ILE A 8 -11.77 3.90 -13.03
CA ILE A 8 -12.18 2.55 -12.62
C ILE A 8 -12.77 1.87 -13.87
N SER A 9 -12.47 0.58 -14.03
CA SER A 9 -13.08 -0.20 -15.12
C SER A 9 -14.57 -0.38 -14.86
N ASN A 10 -15.41 0.10 -15.77
CA ASN A 10 -16.86 -0.09 -15.69
C ASN A 10 -17.22 -1.58 -15.63
N GLN A 11 -16.50 -2.42 -16.36
CA GLN A 11 -16.69 -3.88 -16.32
C GLN A 11 -16.46 -4.44 -14.90
N ALA A 12 -15.42 -3.98 -14.20
CA ALA A 12 -15.14 -4.42 -12.83
C ALA A 12 -16.20 -3.93 -11.82
N ILE A 13 -16.81 -2.77 -12.06
CA ILE A 13 -17.95 -2.29 -11.27
C ILE A 13 -19.18 -3.18 -11.53
N HIS A 14 -19.51 -3.45 -12.79
CA HIS A 14 -20.65 -4.30 -13.16
C HIS A 14 -20.51 -5.74 -12.64
N GLN A 15 -19.29 -6.26 -12.58
CA GLN A 15 -19.00 -7.58 -12.02
C GLN A 15 -18.98 -7.60 -10.48
N GLY A 16 -19.19 -6.45 -9.82
CA GLY A 16 -19.20 -6.33 -8.35
C GLY A 16 -17.83 -6.53 -7.69
N ILE A 17 -16.75 -6.59 -8.49
CA ILE A 17 -15.37 -6.74 -8.04
C ILE A 17 -14.92 -5.47 -7.31
N VAL A 18 -15.29 -4.32 -7.86
CA VAL A 18 -15.00 -3.01 -7.27
C VAL A 18 -16.29 -2.41 -6.73
N ARG A 19 -16.27 -2.05 -5.45
CA ARG A 19 -17.36 -1.36 -4.77
C ARG A 19 -16.91 0.04 -4.37
N LEU A 20 -17.73 1.03 -4.72
CA LEU A 20 -17.58 2.39 -4.25
C LEU A 20 -18.48 2.54 -3.03
N GLN A 21 -17.88 2.86 -1.88
CA GLN A 21 -18.63 3.12 -0.65
C GLN A 21 -18.35 4.57 -0.23
N GLY A 22 -19.38 5.40 -0.29
CA GLY A 22 -19.33 6.85 -0.03
C GLY A 22 -20.49 7.58 -0.73
N SER A 23 -20.91 8.73 -0.18
CA SER A 23 -21.80 9.63 -0.93
C SER A 23 -21.00 10.33 -2.03
N VAL A 24 -21.65 10.72 -3.14
CA VAL A 24 -21.04 11.50 -4.24
C VAL A 24 -20.39 12.80 -3.75
N LEU A 25 -20.72 13.23 -2.52
CA LEU A 25 -20.28 14.46 -1.85
C LEU A 25 -19.20 14.22 -0.76
N SER A 26 -18.83 12.97 -0.48
CA SER A 26 -17.78 12.64 0.49
C SER A 26 -16.40 12.92 -0.10
N GLN A 27 -15.57 13.69 0.61
CA GLN A 27 -14.19 13.99 0.20
C GLN A 27 -13.28 12.75 0.15
N THR A 28 -13.71 11.63 0.73
CA THR A 28 -13.00 10.35 0.73
C THR A 28 -13.83 9.28 0.02
N ASN A 29 -13.67 9.20 -1.30
CA ASN A 29 -14.19 8.08 -2.09
C ASN A 29 -13.39 6.81 -1.76
N SER A 30 -13.80 6.08 -0.72
CA SER A 30 -13.17 4.80 -0.38
C SER A 30 -13.53 3.73 -1.41
N LEU A 31 -12.49 3.20 -2.06
CA LEU A 31 -12.58 2.12 -3.03
C LEU A 31 -12.35 0.78 -2.32
N TYR A 32 -13.28 -0.15 -2.48
CA TYR A 32 -13.15 -1.51 -1.95
C TYR A 32 -13.07 -2.52 -3.09
N LEU A 33 -12.17 -3.49 -2.93
CA LEU A 33 -12.04 -4.64 -3.82
C LEU A 33 -12.59 -5.87 -3.11
N SER A 34 -13.55 -6.56 -3.73
CA SER A 34 -14.06 -7.85 -3.27
C SER A 34 -13.54 -8.94 -4.20
N VAL A 35 -12.75 -9.87 -3.64
CA VAL A 35 -12.18 -11.00 -4.39
C VAL A 35 -12.53 -12.33 -3.72
N PRO A 36 -12.76 -13.40 -4.50
CA PRO A 36 -12.87 -14.77 -3.95
C PRO A 36 -11.63 -15.16 -3.15
N ALA A 37 -11.76 -16.00 -2.13
CA ALA A 37 -10.62 -16.45 -1.32
C ALA A 37 -9.65 -17.33 -2.13
N LYS A 38 -8.52 -16.76 -2.55
CA LYS A 38 -7.41 -17.43 -3.24
C LYS A 38 -6.18 -16.51 -3.26
N GLN A 39 -5.09 -16.97 -3.86
CA GLN A 39 -3.91 -16.16 -4.09
C GLN A 39 -4.15 -15.16 -5.22
N TYR A 40 -3.77 -13.90 -4.99
CA TYR A 40 -3.70 -12.87 -6.02
C TYR A 40 -2.39 -12.13 -5.96
N GLU A 41 -1.93 -11.68 -7.12
CA GLU A 41 -1.07 -10.51 -7.19
C GLU A 41 -1.94 -9.26 -7.16
N VAL A 42 -1.61 -8.33 -6.27
CA VAL A 42 -2.24 -7.01 -6.19
C VAL A 42 -1.18 -5.96 -6.49
N VAL A 43 -1.49 -5.10 -7.46
CA VAL A 43 -0.66 -3.96 -7.86
C VAL A 43 -1.30 -2.68 -7.35
N ILE A 44 -0.65 -2.03 -6.40
CA ILE A 44 -1.16 -0.85 -5.71
C ILE A 44 -0.32 0.36 -6.14
N ARG A 45 -1.00 1.46 -6.46
CA ARG A 45 -0.37 2.74 -6.81
C ARG A 45 -0.73 3.78 -5.77
N PHE A 46 0.23 4.15 -4.93
CA PHE A 46 0.06 5.23 -3.97
C PHE A 46 0.54 6.54 -4.57
N TYR A 47 -0.18 7.64 -4.34
CA TYR A 47 0.16 8.98 -4.86
C TYR A 47 0.47 9.94 -3.71
N PRO A 48 1.62 9.77 -3.01
CA PRO A 48 1.89 10.48 -1.75
C PRO A 48 2.24 11.96 -1.93
N ILE A 49 2.75 12.35 -3.10
CA ILE A 49 3.23 13.73 -3.36
C ILE A 49 2.38 14.42 -4.41
N SER A 50 2.17 13.77 -5.56
CA SER A 50 1.44 14.35 -6.68
C SER A 50 0.71 13.26 -7.50
N PRO A 51 -0.38 13.61 -8.21
CA PRO A 51 -1.16 12.64 -8.97
C PRO A 51 -0.40 11.98 -10.12
N ASP A 52 0.64 12.62 -10.65
CA ASP A 52 1.49 12.14 -11.72
C ASP A 52 2.60 11.18 -11.26
N ARG A 53 2.94 11.19 -9.97
CA ARG A 53 3.99 10.34 -9.41
C ARG A 53 3.42 9.29 -8.46
N ALA A 54 3.26 8.08 -8.98
CA ALA A 54 2.84 6.93 -8.21
C ALA A 54 4.02 6.12 -7.65
N GLU A 55 3.96 5.77 -6.37
CA GLU A 55 4.72 4.67 -5.80
C GLU A 55 3.97 3.37 -6.06
N THR A 56 4.56 2.50 -6.87
CA THR A 56 3.95 1.21 -7.23
C THR A 56 4.45 0.12 -6.30
N PHE A 57 3.53 -0.61 -5.70
CA PHE A 57 3.79 -1.72 -4.79
C PHE A 57 3.09 -2.97 -5.31
N HIS A 58 3.87 -4.04 -5.50
CA HIS A 58 3.38 -5.35 -5.90
C HIS A 58 3.39 -6.27 -4.68
N VAL A 59 2.30 -7.00 -4.47
CA VAL A 59 2.20 -7.99 -3.41
C VAL A 59 1.47 -9.23 -3.90
N ILE A 60 2.06 -10.39 -3.65
CA ILE A 60 1.40 -11.67 -3.81
C ILE A 60 0.95 -12.12 -2.42
N HIS A 61 -0.34 -12.37 -2.25
CA HIS A 61 -0.92 -12.78 -0.98
C HIS A 61 -2.11 -13.73 -1.17
N GLN A 62 -2.22 -14.69 -0.26
CA GLN A 62 -3.34 -15.61 -0.14
C GLN A 62 -4.43 -14.96 0.72
N PHE A 63 -5.53 -14.52 0.09
CA PHE A 63 -6.63 -13.87 0.79
C PHE A 63 -7.65 -14.90 1.28
N ASN A 64 -8.09 -14.74 2.53
CA ASN A 64 -9.09 -15.59 3.15
C ASN A 64 -10.48 -14.94 3.10
N ALA A 65 -11.53 -15.77 3.08
CA ALA A 65 -12.91 -15.30 3.07
C ALA A 65 -13.26 -14.57 4.38
N ASN A 66 -14.23 -13.65 4.33
CA ASN A 66 -14.79 -12.95 5.50
C ASN A 66 -13.78 -12.10 6.31
N HIS A 67 -12.65 -11.73 5.70
CA HIS A 67 -11.65 -10.85 6.32
C HIS A 67 -11.53 -9.54 5.56
N ARG A 68 -11.25 -8.45 6.28
CA ARG A 68 -10.98 -7.15 5.67
C ARG A 68 -9.49 -6.90 5.63
N TYR A 69 -8.98 -6.70 4.43
CA TYR A 69 -7.58 -6.37 4.19
C TYR A 69 -7.41 -4.89 3.88
N THR A 70 -6.39 -4.26 4.47
CA THR A 70 -6.05 -2.84 4.21
C THR A 70 -4.57 -2.71 3.93
N PHE A 71 -4.21 -1.97 2.89
CA PHE A 71 -2.83 -1.59 2.64
C PHE A 71 -2.62 -0.15 3.07
N LYS A 72 -1.64 0.10 3.95
CA LYS A 72 -1.30 1.44 4.43
C LYS A 72 0.15 1.75 4.10
N MET A 73 0.37 2.77 3.30
CA MET A 73 1.71 3.28 3.03
C MET A 73 2.03 4.46 3.96
N TYR A 74 3.22 4.46 4.55
CA TYR A 74 3.68 5.52 5.44
C TYR A 74 5.20 5.61 5.43
N ARG A 75 5.74 6.76 5.84
CA ARG A 75 7.18 6.89 6.13
C ARG A 75 7.41 6.48 7.58
N ASP A 76 8.33 5.54 7.81
CA ASP A 76 8.67 5.11 9.16
C ASP A 76 9.62 6.12 9.80
N LYS A 77 9.03 7.10 10.47
CA LYS A 77 9.71 8.15 11.24
C LYS A 77 10.29 7.55 12.51
N SER A 78 11.38 6.80 12.37
CA SER A 78 12.20 6.42 13.52
C SER A 78 12.96 7.66 13.99
N ASN A 79 12.88 8.01 15.27
CA ASN A 79 13.72 9.06 15.86
C ASN A 79 15.18 8.57 15.80
N ARG A 80 15.87 8.85 14.71
CA ARG A 80 17.26 8.47 14.51
C ARG A 80 18.14 9.41 15.31
N SER A 81 18.72 8.94 16.41
CA SER A 81 19.87 9.58 17.05
C SER A 81 21.15 9.12 16.33
N GLY A 82 21.91 10.03 15.73
CA GLY A 82 23.13 9.67 15.01
C GLY A 82 23.83 10.85 14.36
N SER A 83 24.91 10.56 13.61
CA SER A 83 25.67 11.56 12.83
C SER A 83 24.77 12.36 11.88
N LEU A 84 25.14 13.62 11.58
CA LEU A 84 24.42 14.52 10.66
C LEU A 84 24.12 13.85 9.30
N LEU A 85 25.02 12.99 8.82
CA LEU A 85 24.83 12.22 7.58
C LEU A 85 23.70 11.18 7.72
N ASN A 86 23.55 10.54 8.88
CA ASN A 86 22.52 9.53 9.13
C ASN A 86 21.11 10.12 9.33
N VAL A 87 21.03 11.32 9.93
CA VAL A 87 19.75 12.03 10.14
C VAL A 87 19.28 12.76 8.87
N SER A 88 20.16 12.94 7.88
CA SER A 88 19.82 13.54 6.59
C SER A 88 19.26 12.52 5.59
N VAL A 89 19.37 11.22 5.86
CA VAL A 89 18.81 10.18 4.99
C VAL A 89 17.28 10.18 5.14
N PRO A 90 16.52 10.30 4.04
CA PRO A 90 15.06 10.22 4.09
C PRO A 90 14.55 8.95 4.80
N ASP A 91 13.48 9.11 5.57
CA ASP A 91 12.83 7.99 6.24
C ASP A 91 12.38 6.93 5.23
N PRO A 92 12.52 5.63 5.55
CA PRO A 92 12.15 4.55 4.66
C PRO A 92 10.64 4.55 4.44
N LEU A 93 10.25 4.16 3.23
CA LEU A 93 8.85 4.06 2.87
C LEU A 93 8.37 2.64 3.16
N CYS A 94 7.37 2.50 4.02
CA CYS A 94 6.82 1.21 4.40
C CYS A 94 5.37 1.06 3.92
N VAL A 95 4.99 -0.18 3.66
CA VAL A 95 3.61 -0.60 3.37
C VAL A 95 3.25 -1.73 4.32
N ASP A 96 2.21 -1.48 5.11
CA ASP A 96 1.58 -2.48 5.97
C ASP A 96 0.41 -3.13 5.26
N LEU A 97 0.38 -4.47 5.27
CA LEU A 97 -0.81 -5.24 5.00
C LEU A 97 -1.46 -5.61 6.33
N GLU A 98 -2.62 -5.02 6.58
CA GLU A 98 -3.45 -5.31 7.75
C GLU A 98 -4.56 -6.28 7.40
N GLN A 99 -4.82 -7.25 8.28
CA GLN A 99 -6.01 -8.09 8.29
C GLN A 99 -6.81 -7.77 9.56
N ASP A 100 -8.05 -7.33 9.39
CA ASP A 100 -8.97 -6.99 10.49
C ASP A 100 -8.36 -6.02 11.52
N GLY A 101 -7.58 -5.05 11.02
CA GLY A 101 -6.92 -4.02 11.83
C GLY A 101 -5.56 -4.44 12.44
N HIS A 102 -5.11 -5.68 12.22
CA HIS A 102 -3.81 -6.16 12.68
C HIS A 102 -2.83 -6.25 11.53
N VAL A 103 -1.63 -5.69 11.69
CA VAL A 103 -0.59 -5.80 10.67
C VAL A 103 -0.11 -7.25 10.60
N ILE A 104 -0.28 -7.89 9.45
CA ILE A 104 0.16 -9.28 9.22
C ILE A 104 1.45 -9.36 8.41
N ARG A 105 1.72 -8.37 7.56
CA ARG A 105 2.95 -8.25 6.77
C ARG A 105 3.34 -6.79 6.66
N ARG A 106 4.65 -6.52 6.68
CA ARG A 106 5.22 -5.18 6.53
C ARG A 106 6.35 -5.23 5.52
N PHE A 107 6.34 -4.29 4.59
CA PHE A 107 7.37 -4.16 3.57
C PHE A 107 7.97 -2.78 3.68
N CYS A 108 9.29 -2.66 3.75
CA CYS A 108 9.95 -1.37 3.82
C CYS A 108 10.98 -1.26 2.71
N ARG A 109 10.99 -0.11 2.06
CA ARG A 109 11.97 0.29 1.07
C ARG A 109 12.90 1.34 1.70
N PRO A 110 14.17 0.99 1.98
CA PRO A 110 15.13 1.96 2.45
C PRO A 110 15.44 2.98 1.35
N PHE A 111 15.90 4.15 1.77
CA PHE A 111 16.51 5.09 0.85
C PHE A 111 17.89 4.56 0.47
N ASP A 112 18.12 4.37 -0.82
CA ASP A 112 19.42 3.98 -1.37
C ASP A 112 20.02 5.21 -2.05
N VAL A 113 21.23 5.60 -1.63
CA VAL A 113 21.94 6.78 -2.13
C VAL A 113 22.48 6.60 -3.55
N THR A 114 22.65 5.36 -4.03
CA THR A 114 23.18 5.06 -5.36
C THR A 114 22.09 4.96 -6.42
N THR A 115 20.94 4.39 -6.08
CA THR A 115 19.79 4.21 -7.00
C THR A 115 18.67 5.22 -6.77
N GLY A 116 18.73 5.98 -5.68
CA GLY A 116 17.71 6.95 -5.25
C GLY A 116 16.56 6.32 -4.46
N LEU A 117 16.18 5.06 -4.73
CA LEU A 117 15.12 4.29 -4.05
C LEU A 117 15.37 2.77 -4.25
N GLY A 118 15.45 1.99 -3.16
CA GLY A 118 15.64 0.53 -3.24
C GLY A 118 14.39 -0.27 -3.64
N GLU A 119 14.37 -1.59 -3.41
CA GLU A 119 13.16 -2.41 -3.54
C GLU A 119 12.39 -2.51 -2.21
N PHE A 120 11.10 -2.82 -2.27
CA PHE A 120 10.32 -3.13 -1.06
C PHE A 120 10.70 -4.50 -0.52
N LEU A 121 11.30 -4.55 0.67
CA LEU A 121 11.71 -5.79 1.32
C LEU A 121 10.78 -6.12 2.47
N GLU A 122 10.29 -7.36 2.50
CA GLU A 122 9.46 -7.87 3.59
C GLU A 122 10.27 -7.95 4.89
N GLN A 123 9.74 -7.36 5.95
CA GLN A 123 10.36 -7.34 7.26
C GLN A 123 10.05 -8.67 7.97
N LYS A 124 11.09 -9.32 8.52
CA LYS A 124 10.90 -10.56 9.29
C LYS A 124 10.25 -10.24 10.65
N LYS A 125 9.05 -10.79 10.86
CA LYS A 125 8.22 -10.84 12.10
C LYS A 125 7.62 -9.51 12.58
N LEU A 126 6.30 -9.38 12.42
CA LEU A 126 5.44 -8.52 13.24
C LEU A 126 4.92 -9.35 14.41
N THR A 127 5.75 -9.59 15.43
CA THR A 127 5.23 -10.23 16.65
C THR A 127 4.43 -9.18 17.43
N PRO A 128 3.15 -9.42 17.77
CA PRO A 128 2.48 -8.61 18.77
C PRO A 128 3.23 -8.79 20.09
N ARG A 129 3.59 -7.68 20.75
CA ARG A 129 3.99 -7.70 22.16
C ARG A 129 2.78 -7.85 23.04
#